data_AF-A0A916B902-F1
#
_entry.id   AF-A0A916B902-F1
#
_cell.length_a   1.000
_cell.length_b   1.000
_cell.length_c   1.000
_cell.angle_alpha   90.00
_cell.angle_beta   90.00
_cell.angle_gamma   90.00
#
_symmetry.space_group_name_H-M   'P 1'
#
loop_
_entity.id
_entity.type
_entity.pdbx_description
1 polymer ?
#
loop_
_entity_poly.entity_id
_entity_poly.type
_entity_poly.pdbx_seq_one_letter_code
_entity_poly.pdbx_strand_id
1 'polypeptide(L)' 'EQLPPLETTLKPVDPEKIPVLEMDELWSFVFCLDNKVWIWIAVNRETREIVAYACGDRGEDTCRI' A
#
# COMPACT_ATOMS: atom_id res chain seq x y z
N GLU A 1 -16.25 13.41 -1.85
CA GLU A 1 -16.91 12.16 -2.27
C GLU A 1 -16.20 11.02 -1.55
N GLN A 2 -16.93 10.03 -1.03
CA GLN A 2 -16.32 8.92 -0.30
C GLN A 2 -15.76 7.91 -1.30
N LEU A 3 -14.46 7.62 -1.21
CA LEU A 3 -13.83 6.60 -2.05
C LEU A 3 -14.38 5.21 -1.68
N PRO A 4 -14.48 4.28 -2.64
CA PRO A 4 -14.86 2.90 -2.34
C PRO A 4 -13.81 2.23 -1.44
N PRO A 5 -14.20 1.25 -0.61
CA PRO A 5 -13.24 0.45 0.15
C PRO A 5 -12.24 -0.25 -0.77
N LEU A 6 -10.97 -0.35 -0.36
CA LEU A 6 -9.87 -0.86 -1.20
C LEU A 6 -10.19 -2.26 -1.73
N GLU A 7 -10.71 -3.14 -0.89
CA GLU A 7 -11.08 -4.51 -1.20
C GLU A 7 -12.09 -4.62 -2.36
N THR A 8 -12.92 -3.59 -2.57
CA THR A 8 -13.90 -3.56 -3.67
C THR A 8 -13.28 -3.15 -5.01
N THR A 9 -12.05 -2.63 -4.99
CA THR A 9 -11.31 -2.20 -6.19
C THR A 9 -10.37 -3.27 -6.73
N LEU A 10 -10.10 -4.32 -5.95
CA LEU A 10 -9.15 -5.38 -6.31
C LEU A 10 -9.74 -6.32 -7.37
N LYS A 11 -8.90 -6.76 -8.31
CA LYS A 11 -9.30 -7.82 -9.24
C LYS A 11 -9.37 -9.17 -8.52
N PRO A 12 -10.25 -10.07 -8.96
CA PRO A 12 -10.24 -11.45 -8.49
C PRO A 12 -8.87 -12.09 -8.71
N VAL A 13 -8.33 -12.70 -7.67
CA VAL A 13 -7.12 -13.53 -7.76
C VAL A 13 -7.53 -14.93 -8.19
N ASP A 14 -6.72 -15.56 -9.04
CA ASP A 14 -6.87 -16.97 -9.41
C ASP A 14 -6.75 -17.84 -8.15
N PRO A 15 -7.79 -18.59 -7.75
CA PRO A 15 -7.78 -19.38 -6.52
C PRO A 15 -6.76 -20.52 -6.54
N GLU A 16 -6.25 -20.91 -7.71
CA GLU A 16 -5.20 -21.93 -7.83
C GLU A 16 -3.79 -21.35 -7.63
N LYS A 17 -3.65 -20.02 -7.52
CA LYS A 17 -2.37 -19.34 -7.39
C LYS A 17 -2.24 -18.64 -6.04
N ILE A 18 -1.05 -18.74 -5.46
CA ILE A 18 -0.68 -17.95 -4.29
C ILE A 18 -0.10 -16.62 -4.80
N PRO A 19 -0.73 -15.47 -4.51
CA PRO A 19 -0.24 -14.18 -4.97
C PRO A 19 1.10 -13.86 -4.29
N VAL A 20 2.09 -13.47 -5.11
CA VAL A 20 3.38 -12.96 -4.61
C VAL A 20 3.24 -11.46 -4.41
N LEU A 21 3.47 -11.01 -3.18
CA LEU A 21 3.46 -9.59 -2.83
C LEU A 21 4.89 -9.06 -2.70
N GLU A 22 5.12 -7.90 -3.29
CA GLU A 22 6.34 -7.10 -3.14
C GLU A 22 6.04 -5.96 -2.16
N MET A 23 6.92 -5.77 -1.18
CA MET A 23 6.84 -4.64 -0.25
C MET A 23 7.72 -3.52 -0.79
N ASP A 24 7.18 -2.30 -0.83
CA ASP A 24 7.91 -1.12 -1.26
C ASP A 24 7.64 0.07 -0.33
N GLU A 25 8.54 1.04 -0.35
CA GLU A 25 8.42 2.27 0.42
C GLU A 25 8.42 3.50 -0.49
N LEU A 26 7.55 4.44 -0.17
CA LEU A 26 7.48 5.75 -0.77
C LEU A 26 7.53 6.80 0.35
N TRP A 27 7.96 8.01 0.00
CA TRP A 27 7.81 9.15 0.88
C TRP A 27 7.18 10.32 0.12
N SER A 28 6.33 11.06 0.83
CA SER A 28 5.69 12.27 0.32
C SER A 28 5.57 13.29 1.44
N PHE A 29 4.78 14.34 1.21
CA PHE A 29 4.48 15.36 2.19
C PHE A 29 3.03 15.80 2.09
N VAL A 30 2.42 16.12 3.23
CA VAL A 30 1.03 16.58 3.27
C VAL A 30 1.03 18.10 3.40
N PHE A 31 0.47 18.78 2.40
CA PHE A 31 0.34 20.24 2.32
C PHE A 31 1.66 21.02 2.16
N CYS A 32 2.72 20.71 2.93
CA CYS A 32 4.04 21.34 2.82
C CYS A 32 5.18 20.36 3.08
N LEU A 33 6.39 20.68 2.61
CA LEU A 33 7.57 19.80 2.64
C LEU A 33 8.04 19.40 4.05
N ASP A 34 7.68 20.19 5.07
CA ASP A 34 8.01 19.91 6.47
C ASP A 34 7.19 18.75 7.03
N ASN A 35 6.00 18.51 6.50
CA ASN A 35 5.08 17.45 6.92
C ASN A 35 5.32 16.17 6.11
N LYS A 36 6.49 15.56 6.26
CA LYS A 36 6.84 14.32 5.57
C LYS A 36 6.04 13.14 6.10
N VAL A 37 5.61 12.27 5.19
CA VAL A 37 4.90 11.03 5.50
C VAL A 37 5.56 9.90 4.73
N TRP A 38 5.86 8.80 5.43
CA TRP A 38 6.28 7.55 4.82
C TRP A 38 5.05 6.71 4.50
N ILE A 39 5.09 6.04 3.35
CA ILE A 39 4.01 5.23 2.84
C ILE A 39 4.60 3.86 2.50
N TRP A 40 4.18 2.85 3.24
CA TRP A 40 4.46 1.45 2.94
C TRP A 40 3.36 0.92 2.04
N ILE A 41 3.74 0.19 0.99
CA ILE A 41 2.78 -0.43 0.06
C ILE A 41 3.08 -1.91 -0.13
N ALA A 42 2.04 -2.72 -0.13
CA ALA A 42 2.10 -4.11 -0.58
C ALA A 42 1.52 -4.19 -2.00
N VAL A 43 2.33 -4.61 -2.95
CA VAL A 43 1.98 -4.67 -4.37
C VAL A 43 1.94 -6.12 -4.82
N ASN A 44 0.85 -6.54 -5.47
CA ASN A 44 0.81 -7.84 -6.12
C ASN A 44 1.71 -7.82 -7.37
N ARG A 45 2.71 -8.70 -7.41
CA ARG A 45 3.71 -8.75 -8.48
C ARG A 45 3.13 -9.02 -9.86
N GLU A 46 2.09 -9.84 -9.94
CA GLU A 46 1.47 -10.24 -11.20
C GLU A 46 0.50 -9.17 -11.70
N THR A 47 -0.40 -8.69 -10.85
CA THR A 47 -1.46 -7.74 -11.25
C THR A 47 -1.03 -6.28 -11.19
N ARG A 48 0.07 -5.99 -10.48
CA ARG A 48 0.56 -4.64 -10.12
C ARG A 48 -0.40 -3.82 -9.29
N GLU A 49 -1.38 -4.46 -8.64
CA GLU A 49 -2.34 -3.79 -7.76
C GLU A 49 -1.78 -3.60 -6.36
N ILE A 50 -2.08 -2.45 -5.77
CA ILE A 50 -1.80 -2.19 -4.35
C ILE A 50 -2.90 -2.89 -3.55
N VAL A 51 -2.53 -3.88 -2.75
CA VAL A 51 -3.47 -4.66 -1.94
C VAL A 51 -3.60 -4.16 -0.51
N ALA A 52 -2.59 -3.41 -0.03
CA ALA A 52 -2.59 -2.75 1.27
C ALA A 52 -1.58 -1.58 1.27
N TYR A 53 -1.80 -0.63 2.18
CA TYR A 53 -0.86 0.46 2.43
C TYR A 53 -0.94 0.90 3.90
N ALA A 54 0.15 1.47 4.39
CA ALA A 54 0.22 2.10 5.71
C ALA A 54 0.96 3.44 5.61
N CYS A 55 0.40 4.48 6.22
CA CYS A 55 1.00 5.81 6.28
C CYS A 55 1.49 6.10 7.70
N GLY A 56 2.71 6.62 7.84
CA GLY A 56 3.29 6.92 9.14
C GLY A 56 4.68 7.51 9.03
N ASP A 57 5.56 7.07 9.91
CA ASP A 57 6.97 7.43 9.90
C ASP A 57 7.80 6.41 9.08
N ARG A 58 9.09 6.71 8.91
CA ARG A 58 10.05 5.79 8.27
C ARG A 58 10.39 4.57 9.16
N GLY A 59 9.89 4.55 10.39
CA GLY A 59 10.21 3.52 11.36
C GLY A 59 9.69 2.16 10.93
N GLU A 60 10.34 1.11 11.44
CA GLU A 60 9.87 -0.26 11.26
C GLU A 60 8.49 -0.47 11.89
N ASP A 61 8.13 0.34 12.88
CA ASP A 61 6.84 0.27 13.55
C ASP A 61 5.68 0.44 12.58
N THR A 62 5.77 1.38 11.63
CA THR A 62 4.75 1.57 10.58
C THR A 62 4.71 0.38 9.60
N CYS A 63 5.86 -0.23 9.30
CA CYS A 63 5.98 -1.38 8.39
C CYS A 63 5.35 -2.66 8.97
N ARG A 64 5.24 -2.75 10.30
CA ARG A 64 4.75 -3.94 11.03
C ARG A 64 3.24 -3.95 11.31
N ILE A 65 2.53 -2.86 10.98
CA ILE A 65 1.07 -2.73 11.15
C ILE A 65 0.35 -3.59 10.12
#